data_AF-A0A442G4G0-F1
#
_entry.id   AF-A0A442G4G0-F1
#
_cell.length_a   1.000
_cell.length_b   1.000
_cell.length_c   1.000
_cell.angle_alpha   90.00
_cell.angle_beta   90.00
_cell.angle_gamma   90.00
#
_symmetry.space_group_name_H-M   'P 1'
#
loop_
_entity.id
_entity.type
_entity.pdbx_description
1 polymer ?
#
loop_
_entity_poly.entity_id
_entity_poly.type
_entity_poly.pdbx_seq_one_letter_code
_entity_poly.pdbx_strand_id
1 'polypeptide(L)' 'RSMSLHAPALALAQKLAASSDKTARWIGKDAAKELTDAKQLARLAAAKTRP' A
#
# COMPACT_ATOMS: atom_id res chain seq x y z
N ARG A 1 -5.23 2.47 11.42
CA ARG A 1 -4.33 2.36 10.24
C ARG A 1 -3.28 3.45 10.41
N SER A 2 -1.99 3.11 10.38
CA SER A 2 -0.93 4.10 10.64
C SER A 2 -0.61 4.88 9.37
N MET A 3 -0.64 6.20 9.45
CA MET A 3 -0.36 7.07 8.29
C MET A 3 1.12 7.14 7.94
N SER A 4 1.98 7.11 8.96
CA SER A 4 3.44 7.09 8.78
C SER A 4 3.93 5.80 8.13
N LEU A 5 3.21 4.68 8.34
CA LEU A 5 3.57 3.39 7.74
C LEU A 5 2.97 3.16 6.35
N HIS A 6 2.03 3.99 5.90
CA HIS A 6 1.39 3.78 4.60
C HIS A 6 2.35 3.96 3.43
N ALA A 7 3.12 5.06 3.42
CA ALA A 7 4.11 5.35 2.39
C ALA A 7 5.22 4.28 2.29
N PRO A 8 5.90 3.86 3.38
CA PRO A 8 6.92 2.81 3.29
C PRO A 8 6.31 1.44 2.92
N ALA A 9 5.07 1.14 3.32
CA ALA A 9 4.39 -0.09 2.90
C ALA A 9 4.13 -0.09 1.38
N LEU A 10 3.67 1.03 0.81
CA LEU A 10 3.44 1.15 -0.63
C LEU A 10 4.75 1.03 -1.41
N ALA A 11 5.82 1.67 -0.96
CA ALA A 11 7.13 1.56 -1.58
C ALA A 11 7.65 0.11 -1.57
N LEU A 12 7.46 -0.63 -0.47
CA LEU A 12 7.83 -2.04 -0.40
C LEU A 12 6.99 -2.90 -1.35
N ALA A 13 5.67 -2.69 -1.41
CA ALA A 13 4.79 -3.41 -2.31
C ALA A 13 5.18 -3.20 -3.78
N GLN A 14 5.51 -1.97 -4.17
CA GLN A 14 5.99 -1.64 -5.52
C GLN A 14 7.33 -2.33 -5.85
N LYS A 15 8.27 -2.37 -4.90
CA LYS A 15 9.54 -3.09 -5.07
C LYS A 15 9.31 -4.59 -5.29
N LEU A 16 8.44 -5.20 -4.48
CA LEU A 16 8.07 -6.61 -4.63
C LEU A 16 7.39 -6.87 -5.98
N ALA A 17 6.49 -5.99 -6.41
CA ALA A 17 5.79 -6.09 -7.69
C ALA A 17 6.71 -6.03 -8.92
N ALA A 18 7.90 -5.44 -8.77
CA ALA A 18 8.94 -5.38 -9.79
C ALA A 18 9.89 -6.60 -9.77
N SER A 19 9.85 -7.45 -8.73
CA SER A 19 10.74 -8.59 -8.56
C SER A 19 10.61 -9.62 -9.69
N SER A 20 11.71 -10.25 -10.09
CA SER A 20 11.72 -11.38 -11.02
C SER A 20 11.11 -12.66 -10.42
N ASP A 21 11.15 -12.79 -9.09
CA ASP A 21 10.52 -13.90 -8.36
C ASP A 21 8.99 -13.83 -8.47
N LYS A 22 8.37 -14.93 -8.92
CA LYS A 22 6.92 -14.97 -9.18
C LYS A 22 6.10 -14.71 -7.93
N THR A 23 6.53 -15.23 -6.78
CA THR A 23 5.83 -15.12 -5.50
C THR A 23 5.90 -13.69 -4.98
N ALA A 24 7.10 -13.11 -4.91
CA ALA A 24 7.32 -11.72 -4.55
C ALA A 24 6.53 -10.78 -5.44
N ARG A 25 6.52 -11.02 -6.76
CA ARG A 25 5.77 -10.21 -7.71
C ARG A 25 4.27 -10.25 -7.48
N TRP A 26 3.72 -11.44 -7.22
CA TRP A 26 2.30 -11.60 -6.93
C TRP A 26 1.91 -10.88 -5.63
N ILE A 27 2.67 -11.09 -4.56
CA ILE A 27 2.47 -10.42 -3.26
C ILE A 27 2.51 -8.90 -3.43
N GLY A 28 3.51 -8.38 -4.14
CA GLY A 28 3.67 -6.94 -4.34
C GLY A 28 2.53 -6.32 -5.14
N LYS A 29 2.04 -7.00 -6.20
CA LYS A 29 0.90 -6.52 -7.00
C LYS A 29 -0.39 -6.48 -6.19
N ASP A 30 -0.68 -7.53 -5.42
CA ASP A 30 -1.87 -7.61 -4.58
C ASP A 30 -1.84 -6.54 -3.47
N ALA A 31 -0.71 -6.43 -2.77
CA ALA A 31 -0.52 -5.40 -1.74
C ALA A 31 -0.59 -3.98 -2.30
N ALA A 32 0.00 -3.71 -3.47
CA ALA A 32 -0.07 -2.40 -4.10
C ALA A 32 -1.51 -2.02 -4.43
N LYS A 33 -2.30 -2.95 -4.97
CA LYS A 33 -3.73 -2.74 -5.27
C LYS A 33 -4.51 -2.34 -4.01
N GLU A 34 -4.33 -3.07 -2.91
CA GLU A 34 -5.01 -2.79 -1.63
C GLU A 34 -4.56 -1.47 -0.97
N LEU A 35 -3.29 -1.10 -1.16
CA LEU A 35 -2.75 0.15 -0.62
C LEU A 35 -3.20 1.36 -1.43
N THR A 36 -3.39 1.23 -2.75
CA THR A 36 -3.88 2.31 -3.61
C THR A 36 -5.40 2.34 -3.78
N ASP A 37 -6.13 1.40 -3.18
CA ASP A 37 -7.58 1.35 -3.27
C ASP A 37 -8.22 2.66 -2.75
N ALA A 38 -9.18 3.19 -3.52
CA ALA A 38 -9.77 4.50 -3.26
C ALA A 38 -10.50 4.58 -1.92
N LYS A 39 -11.18 3.50 -1.50
CA LYS A 39 -11.86 3.42 -0.20
C LYS A 39 -10.85 3.43 0.94
N GLN A 40 -9.73 2.76 0.73
CA GLN A 40 -8.63 2.69 1.65
C GLN A 40 -7.91 4.04 1.80
N LEU A 41 -7.68 4.77 0.71
CA LEU A 41 -7.13 6.13 0.74
C LEU A 41 -8.10 7.13 1.40
N ALA A 42 -9.40 7.03 1.13
CA ALA A 42 -10.41 7.88 1.75
C ALA A 42 -10.44 7.72 3.28
N ARG A 43 -10.32 6.49 3.79
CA ARG A 43 -10.21 6.23 5.24
C ARG A 43 -8.94 6.81 5.86
N LEU A 44 -7.82 6.75 5.12
CA LEU A 44 -6.55 7.33 5.56
C LEU A 44 -6.63 8.86 5.62
N ALA A 45 -7.22 9.49 4.60
CA ALA A 45 -7.49 10.91 4.58
C ALA A 45 -8.37 11.32 5.77
N ALA A 46 -9.50 10.64 5.99
CA ALA A 46 -10.39 10.91 7.12
C ALA A 46 -9.72 10.74 8.51
N ALA A 47 -8.73 9.84 8.62
CA ALA A 47 -7.95 9.69 9.85
C ALA A 47 -6.94 10.82 10.06
N LYS A 48 -6.42 11.42 8.98
CA LYS A 48 -5.51 12.58 9.03
C LYS A 48 -6.22 13.87 9.45
N THR A 49 -7.52 13.99 9.16
CA THR A 49 -8.33 15.20 9.42
C THR A 49 -9.05 15.19 10.78
N ARG A 50 -8.86 14.15 11.60
CA ARG A 50 -9.54 14.04 12.89
C ARG A 50 -8.74 14.86 13.94
N PRO A 51 -9.37 15.82 14.64
CA PRO A 51 -8.70 16.68 15.61
C PRO A 51 -8.15 15.90 16.81
#